data_AF-A0A8J5PMW3-F1
#
_entry.id   AF-A0A8J5PMW3-F1
#
_cell.length_a   1.000
_cell.length_b   1.000
_cell.length_c   1.000
_cell.angle_alpha   90.00
_cell.angle_beta   90.00
_cell.angle_gamma   90.00
#
_symmetry.space_group_name_H-M   'P 1'
#
loop_
_entity.id
_entity.type
_entity.pdbx_description
1 polymer ?
#
loop_
_entity_poly.entity_id
_entity_poly.type
_entity_poly.pdbx_seq_one_letter_code
_entity_poly.pdbx_strand_id
1 'polypeptide(L)'
;MPPVENLSFSEWPVPEAQYEKFFLSNDAKLAAKSPPSGATISFLGDVPAIQMGNDPEEVVTWGSFEGKSSRHRSNSLKAAPTPPRSHKGSKLPPGKIVRLDIPIWVAAIEFDAGEKLVVKISGHEMRLAEFEPLRGRFLTGNKERQVVHFGGEFDSHVEIPLVPIS
;
A
#
# COMPACT_ATOMS: atom_id res chain seq x y z
N MET A 1 25.14 -9.17 -0.16
CA MET A 1 25.19 -10.66 -0.21
C MET A 1 24.81 -11.10 -1.62
N PRO A 2 25.05 -12.36 -2.04
CA PRO A 2 24.48 -12.84 -3.29
C PRO A 2 22.94 -12.86 -3.18
N PRO A 3 22.22 -12.60 -4.29
CA PRO A 3 20.75 -12.61 -4.30
C PRO A 3 20.21 -14.00 -3.97
N VAL A 4 19.06 -14.06 -3.29
CA VAL A 4 18.36 -15.33 -3.08
C VAL A 4 17.71 -15.77 -4.39
N GLU A 5 18.15 -16.90 -4.93
CA GLU A 5 17.60 -17.47 -6.16
C GLU A 5 16.73 -18.69 -5.87
N ASN A 6 15.56 -18.77 -6.52
CA ASN A 6 14.71 -19.97 -6.59
C ASN A 6 14.25 -20.56 -5.24
N LEU A 7 13.67 -19.74 -4.35
CA LEU A 7 12.95 -20.25 -3.18
C LEU A 7 11.81 -21.19 -3.61
N SER A 8 11.91 -22.47 -3.24
CA SER A 8 10.89 -23.48 -3.52
C SER A 8 9.89 -23.59 -2.38
N PHE A 9 8.60 -23.60 -2.70
CA PHE A 9 7.50 -23.82 -1.75
C PHE A 9 6.73 -25.09 -2.11
N SER A 10 6.18 -25.78 -1.12
CA SER A 10 5.45 -27.04 -1.29
C SER A 10 4.04 -26.83 -1.83
N GLU A 11 3.36 -25.76 -1.41
CA GLU A 11 1.96 -25.47 -1.74
C GLU A 11 1.69 -23.95 -1.86
N TRP A 12 0.52 -23.59 -2.39
CA TRP A 12 0.07 -22.20 -2.48
C TRP A 12 -1.34 -22.03 -1.87
N PRO A 13 -1.60 -20.96 -1.07
CA PRO A 13 -0.68 -19.90 -0.63
C PRO A 13 0.49 -20.46 0.20
N VAL A 14 1.66 -19.79 0.16
CA VAL A 14 2.87 -20.23 0.87
C VAL A 14 2.53 -20.50 2.34
N PRO A 15 2.54 -21.77 2.80
CA PRO A 15 2.13 -22.11 4.15
C PRO A 15 3.00 -21.45 5.23
N GLU A 16 4.26 -21.18 4.90
CA GLU A 16 5.25 -20.56 5.77
C GLU A 16 5.11 -19.02 5.84
N ALA A 17 4.23 -18.42 5.04
CA ALA A 17 4.03 -16.97 5.04
C ALA A 17 3.36 -16.51 6.33
N GLN A 18 4.04 -15.63 7.05
CA GLN A 18 3.54 -15.00 8.27
C GLN A 18 2.95 -13.64 7.90
N TYR A 19 1.64 -13.48 8.12
CA TYR A 19 0.97 -12.23 7.83
C TYR A 19 1.19 -11.26 8.99
N GLU A 20 1.89 -10.16 8.69
CA GLU A 20 2.12 -9.09 9.64
C GLU A 20 1.32 -7.84 9.26
N LYS A 21 0.79 -7.16 10.28
CA LYS A 21 0.03 -5.92 10.12
C LYS A 21 0.87 -4.72 10.52
N PHE A 22 0.92 -3.76 9.62
CA PHE A 22 1.59 -2.49 9.78
C PHE A 22 0.55 -1.38 9.79
N PHE A 23 0.30 -0.82 10.98
CA PHE A 23 -0.70 0.19 11.22
C PHE A 23 -0.16 1.58 10.88
N LEU A 24 -1.01 2.44 10.33
CA LEU A 24 -0.67 3.84 10.19
C LEU A 24 -0.54 4.47 11.59
N SER A 25 0.55 5.18 11.83
CA SER A 25 0.76 5.91 13.06
C SER A 25 1.03 7.39 12.81
N ASN A 26 1.02 8.17 13.90
CA ASN A 26 1.55 9.53 13.88
C ASN A 26 3.03 9.52 13.44
N ASP A 27 3.52 10.68 13.01
CA ASP A 27 4.89 10.90 12.53
C ASP A 27 5.28 10.21 11.20
N ALA A 28 4.29 9.93 10.34
CA ALA A 28 4.52 9.33 9.03
C ALA A 28 5.26 7.97 9.09
N LYS A 29 4.93 7.17 10.11
CA LYS A 29 5.51 5.84 10.35
C LYS A 29 4.46 4.75 10.27
N LEU A 30 4.93 3.55 9.98
CA LEU A 30 4.19 2.31 10.18
C LEU A 30 4.57 1.70 11.52
N ALA A 31 3.57 1.31 12.31
CA ALA A 31 3.75 0.70 13.62
C ALA A 31 3.20 -0.73 13.64
N ALA A 32 3.80 -1.61 14.46
CA ALA A 32 3.31 -2.98 14.64
C ALA A 32 1.99 -3.08 15.43
N LYS A 33 1.54 -1.98 16.04
CA LYS A 33 0.30 -1.90 16.82
C LYS A 33 -0.46 -0.64 16.45
N SER A 34 -1.79 -0.73 16.44
CA SER A 34 -2.66 0.43 16.22
C SER A 34 -2.44 1.48 17.33
N PRO A 35 -2.36 2.78 16.99
CA PRO A 35 -2.35 3.85 17.97
C PRO A 35 -3.60 3.81 18.86
N PRO A 36 -3.47 4.05 20.18
CA PRO A 36 -4.61 3.99 21.10
C PRO A 36 -5.60 5.14 20.90
N SER A 37 -5.13 6.30 20.43
CA SER A 37 -5.97 7.44 20.10
C SER A 37 -6.18 7.55 18.60
N GLY A 38 -7.40 7.93 18.21
CA GLY A 38 -7.73 8.25 16.82
C GLY A 38 -6.98 9.49 16.35
N ALA A 39 -6.46 9.42 15.13
CA ALA A 39 -5.78 10.50 14.45
C ALA A 39 -6.16 10.50 12.96
N THR A 40 -5.79 11.59 12.27
CA THR A 40 -6.07 11.74 10.85
C THR A 40 -4.86 12.32 10.13
N ILE A 41 -4.71 11.91 8.87
CA ILE A 41 -3.82 12.56 7.91
C ILE A 41 -4.69 13.02 6.74
N SER A 42 -4.39 14.19 6.19
CA SER A 42 -5.14 14.73 5.07
C SER A 42 -4.22 15.17 3.94
N PHE A 43 -4.68 14.98 2.71
CA PHE A 43 -3.96 15.30 1.49
C PHE A 43 -4.91 15.89 0.44
N LEU A 44 -4.36 16.58 -0.56
CA LEU A 44 -5.16 17.12 -1.66
C LEU A 44 -5.47 16.02 -2.67
N GLY A 45 -6.76 15.83 -2.96
CA GLY A 45 -7.23 14.79 -3.87
C GLY A 45 -7.39 15.25 -5.32
N ASP A 46 -7.38 16.56 -5.56
CA ASP A 46 -7.65 17.20 -6.86
C ASP A 46 -6.40 17.76 -7.54
N VAL A 47 -5.21 17.34 -7.10
CA VAL A 47 -3.95 17.71 -7.73
C VAL A 47 -3.76 16.95 -9.04
N PRO A 48 -3.34 17.61 -10.13
CA PRO A 48 -2.97 16.92 -11.36
C PRO A 48 -1.78 15.98 -11.13
N ALA A 49 -1.90 14.72 -11.59
CA ALA A 49 -0.78 13.78 -11.58
C ALA A 49 0.31 14.24 -12.56
N ILE A 50 1.36 14.89 -12.07
CA ILE A 50 2.50 15.30 -12.91
C ILE A 50 3.36 14.10 -13.34
N GLN A 51 3.24 12.97 -12.63
CA GLN A 51 3.89 11.70 -12.95
C GLN A 51 5.41 11.81 -13.09
N MET A 52 6.02 12.66 -12.28
CA MET A 52 7.47 12.83 -12.19
C MET A 52 8.07 12.05 -11.01
N GLY A 53 7.21 11.48 -10.16
CA GLY A 53 7.60 10.68 -9.01
C GLY A 53 7.90 11.57 -7.80
N ASN A 54 7.57 11.05 -6.62
CA ASN A 54 7.71 11.76 -5.34
C ASN A 54 6.96 13.09 -5.29
N ASP A 55 5.69 13.06 -5.69
CA ASP A 55 4.84 14.23 -5.68
C ASP A 55 4.54 14.66 -4.22
N PRO A 56 4.64 15.96 -3.87
CA PRO A 56 4.58 16.45 -2.48
C PRO A 56 3.21 16.26 -1.81
N GLU A 57 2.15 16.05 -2.58
CA GLU A 57 0.79 15.82 -2.10
C GLU A 57 0.53 14.36 -1.65
N GLU A 58 1.46 13.44 -1.88
CA GLU A 58 1.34 12.04 -1.46
C GLU A 58 1.58 11.91 0.05
N VAL A 59 0.72 11.16 0.74
CA VAL A 59 1.02 10.75 2.11
C VAL A 59 2.03 9.61 2.04
N VAL A 60 3.22 9.85 2.57
CA VAL A 60 4.30 8.87 2.60
C VAL A 60 4.48 8.38 4.02
N THR A 61 4.38 7.07 4.24
CA THR A 61 4.72 6.44 5.53
C THR A 61 5.81 5.41 5.35
N TRP A 62 6.72 5.30 6.32
CA TRP A 62 7.80 4.31 6.29
C TRP A 62 7.75 3.34 7.48
N GLY A 63 8.07 2.08 7.22
CA GLY A 63 8.36 1.04 8.21
C GLY A 63 9.76 0.47 7.95
N SER A 64 10.49 0.12 9.02
CA SER A 64 11.80 -0.52 8.89
C SER A 64 11.67 -2.00 9.25
N PHE A 65 12.39 -2.86 8.54
CA PHE A 65 12.48 -4.28 8.90
C PHE A 65 13.78 -4.52 9.67
N GLU A 66 13.68 -5.29 10.76
CA GLU A 66 14.83 -5.75 11.52
C GLU A 66 15.07 -7.22 11.14
N GLY A 67 15.85 -7.43 10.08
CA GLY A 67 16.14 -8.75 9.52
C GLY A 67 15.84 -8.85 8.03
N LYS A 68 16.16 -9.98 7.42
CA LYS A 68 15.88 -10.25 6.02
C LYS A 68 14.49 -10.84 5.86
N SER A 69 13.71 -10.32 4.93
CA SER A 69 12.41 -10.88 4.58
C SER A 69 12.26 -10.89 3.07
N SER A 70 11.79 -12.01 2.51
CA SER A 70 11.51 -12.12 1.08
C SER A 70 10.00 -12.24 0.86
N ARG A 71 9.50 -11.56 -0.18
CA ARG A 71 8.26 -11.91 -0.87
C ARG A 71 8.63 -12.63 -2.17
N HIS A 72 7.89 -13.67 -2.56
CA HIS A 72 8.15 -14.47 -3.77
C HIS A 72 7.17 -14.20 -4.92
N ARG A 73 7.58 -14.52 -6.17
CA ARG A 73 6.89 -14.22 -7.44
C ARG A 73 6.29 -15.51 -8.03
N SER A 74 5.03 -15.49 -8.46
CA SER A 74 4.58 -16.47 -9.47
C SER A 74 3.46 -15.93 -10.35
N ASN A 75 3.58 -16.21 -11.66
CA ASN A 75 2.61 -15.95 -12.72
C ASN A 75 1.44 -16.94 -12.61
N SER A 76 0.59 -16.84 -11.59
CA SER A 76 -0.76 -17.41 -11.59
C SER A 76 -1.51 -16.92 -10.37
N LEU A 77 -2.17 -15.77 -10.49
CA LEU A 77 -3.12 -15.31 -9.49
C LEU A 77 -4.34 -16.24 -9.47
N LYS A 78 -4.44 -17.08 -8.44
CA LYS A 78 -5.72 -17.32 -7.78
C LYS A 78 -5.57 -16.95 -6.31
N ALA A 79 -5.59 -15.64 -6.04
CA ALA A 79 -6.12 -15.18 -4.77
C ALA A 79 -7.56 -15.73 -4.65
N ALA A 80 -8.01 -16.09 -3.43
CA ALA A 80 -9.43 -16.33 -3.20
C ALA A 80 -10.21 -15.18 -3.88
N PRO A 81 -11.24 -15.47 -4.70
CA PRO A 81 -11.85 -14.43 -5.50
C PRO A 81 -12.49 -13.43 -4.55
N THR A 82 -11.81 -12.31 -4.29
CA THR A 82 -12.53 -11.08 -3.97
C THR A 82 -13.56 -10.93 -5.07
N PRO A 83 -14.86 -10.81 -4.74
CA PRO A 83 -15.87 -10.68 -5.77
C PRO A 83 -15.44 -9.54 -6.70
N PRO A 84 -15.50 -9.73 -8.04
CA PRO A 84 -15.11 -8.69 -8.98
C PRO A 84 -15.84 -7.41 -8.57
N ARG A 85 -15.09 -6.38 -8.18
CA ARG A 85 -15.68 -5.11 -7.80
C ARG A 85 -16.49 -4.63 -9.00
N SER A 86 -17.78 -4.44 -8.81
CA SER A 86 -18.62 -3.75 -9.79
C SER A 86 -17.97 -2.40 -10.10
N HIS A 87 -17.58 -2.17 -11.36
CA HIS A 87 -17.03 -0.89 -11.80
C HIS A 87 -18.08 0.23 -11.85
N LYS A 88 -19.33 -0.05 -11.48
CA LYS A 88 -20.36 0.97 -11.22
C LYS A 88 -20.23 1.48 -9.80
N GLY A 89 -19.34 2.45 -9.60
CA GLY A 89 -19.20 3.15 -8.32
C GLY A 89 -20.37 4.12 -8.10
N SER A 90 -21.02 4.06 -6.94
CA SER A 90 -21.87 5.14 -6.45
C SER A 90 -20.98 6.21 -5.81
N LYS A 91 -21.29 7.49 -6.06
CA LYS A 91 -20.60 8.58 -5.37
C LYS A 91 -20.92 8.51 -3.88
N LEU A 92 -19.89 8.67 -3.05
CA LEU A 92 -20.08 8.78 -1.61
C LEU A 92 -20.60 10.19 -1.27
N PRO A 93 -21.52 10.30 -0.30
CA PRO A 93 -21.87 11.61 0.24
C PRO A 93 -20.64 12.24 0.92
N PRO A 94 -20.41 13.56 0.76
CA PRO A 94 -19.31 14.26 1.41
C PRO A 94 -19.32 14.05 2.93
N GLY A 95 -18.14 13.87 3.52
CA GLY A 95 -17.96 13.69 4.97
C GLY A 95 -18.28 12.29 5.51
N LYS A 96 -18.79 11.36 4.68
CA LYS A 96 -19.02 9.98 5.12
C LYS A 96 -17.69 9.22 5.21
N ILE A 97 -17.33 8.81 6.42
CA ILE A 97 -16.19 7.92 6.67
C ILE A 97 -16.56 6.52 6.19
N VAL A 98 -15.69 5.90 5.38
CA VAL A 98 -15.87 4.55 4.86
C VAL A 98 -14.59 3.75 5.03
N ARG A 99 -14.75 2.44 5.25
CA ARG A 99 -13.65 1.47 5.17
C ARG A 99 -13.42 1.08 3.71
N LEU A 100 -12.16 1.08 3.30
CA LEU A 100 -11.73 0.61 1.99
C LEU A 100 -10.80 -0.59 2.16
N ASP A 101 -11.13 -1.71 1.52
CA ASP A 101 -10.21 -2.85 1.40
C ASP A 101 -9.58 -2.80 0.00
N ILE A 102 -8.30 -2.41 -0.08
CA ILE A 102 -7.56 -2.21 -1.32
C ILE A 102 -6.61 -3.39 -1.54
N PRO A 103 -6.86 -4.27 -2.52
CA PRO A 103 -5.93 -5.35 -2.81
C PRO A 103 -4.65 -4.80 -3.44
N ILE A 104 -3.50 -5.15 -2.87
CA ILE A 104 -2.18 -4.86 -3.45
C ILE A 104 -1.82 -6.03 -4.37
N TRP A 105 -1.34 -5.71 -5.57
CA TRP A 105 -0.89 -6.74 -6.52
C TRP A 105 0.28 -7.54 -5.92
N VAL A 106 0.23 -8.85 -6.12
CA VAL A 106 1.26 -9.76 -5.61
C VAL A 106 2.60 -9.40 -6.24
N ALA A 107 3.60 -9.15 -5.39
CA ALA A 107 4.95 -8.80 -5.79
C ALA A 107 5.97 -9.46 -4.86
N ALA A 108 7.12 -9.77 -5.44
CA ALA A 108 8.24 -10.43 -4.80
C ALA A 108 9.36 -9.43 -4.53
N ILE A 109 9.69 -9.19 -3.26
CA ILE A 109 10.67 -8.20 -2.84
C ILE A 109 11.44 -8.79 -1.66
N GLU A 110 12.75 -8.90 -1.81
CA GLU A 110 13.68 -9.14 -0.71
C GLU A 110 14.04 -7.80 -0.08
N PHE A 111 14.05 -7.74 1.24
CA PHE A 111 14.53 -6.60 2.01
C PHE A 111 15.85 -6.94 2.69
N ASP A 112 16.86 -6.14 2.41
CA ASP A 112 18.13 -6.16 3.14
C ASP A 112 18.04 -5.38 4.46
N ALA A 113 18.96 -5.68 5.38
CA ALA A 113 19.01 -4.99 6.66
C ALA A 113 19.21 -3.47 6.47
N GLY A 114 18.30 -2.67 7.06
CA GLY A 114 18.29 -1.21 6.93
C GLY A 114 17.39 -0.69 5.81
N GLU A 115 16.89 -1.56 4.94
CA GLU A 115 15.86 -1.20 3.97
C GLU A 115 14.49 -0.98 4.65
N LYS A 116 13.63 -0.26 3.94
CA LYS A 116 12.35 0.20 4.49
C LYS A 116 11.22 -0.10 3.52
N LEU A 117 10.10 -0.53 4.07
CA LEU A 117 8.83 -0.48 3.36
C LEU A 117 8.31 0.95 3.38
N VAL A 118 7.94 1.47 2.22
CA VAL A 118 7.25 2.75 2.09
C VAL A 118 5.87 2.51 1.51
N VAL A 119 4.85 3.01 2.21
CA VAL A 119 3.46 3.02 1.73
C VAL A 119 3.10 4.45 1.37
N LYS A 120 2.59 4.63 0.14
CA LYS A 120 2.15 5.93 -0.36
C LYS A 120 0.64 5.91 -0.60
N ILE A 121 -0.04 6.95 -0.15
CA ILE A 121 -1.48 7.14 -0.37
C ILE A 121 -1.67 8.45 -1.14
N SER A 122 -2.41 8.37 -2.24
CA SER A 122 -2.64 9.50 -3.13
C SER A 122 -4.07 9.52 -3.69
N GLY A 123 -4.53 10.71 -4.05
CA GLY A 123 -5.79 10.93 -4.75
C GLY A 123 -5.67 10.86 -6.27
N HIS A 124 -4.48 10.61 -6.80
CA HIS A 124 -4.20 10.56 -8.23
C HIS A 124 -3.25 9.40 -8.59
N GLU A 125 -2.99 9.25 -9.88
CA GLU A 125 -2.14 8.19 -10.42
C GLU A 125 -0.65 8.45 -10.06
N MET A 126 -0.05 7.53 -9.30
CA MET A 126 1.35 7.63 -8.85
C MET A 126 2.35 7.00 -9.83
N ARG A 127 1.88 6.31 -10.88
CA ARG A 127 2.76 5.70 -11.88
C ARG A 127 3.48 6.78 -12.70
N LEU A 128 4.80 6.62 -12.81
CA LEU A 128 5.59 7.38 -13.76
C LEU A 128 5.02 7.20 -15.17
N ALA A 129 4.90 8.29 -15.90
CA ALA A 129 4.46 8.23 -17.29
C ALA A 129 5.55 7.53 -18.13
N GLU A 130 5.17 6.46 -18.82
CA GLU A 130 6.07 5.72 -19.72
C GLU A 130 6.60 6.61 -20.87
N PHE A 131 5.83 7.62 -21.27
CA PHE A 131 6.20 8.59 -22.29
C PHE A 131 5.96 10.02 -21.79
N GLU A 132 6.89 10.93 -22.06
CA GLU A 132 6.81 12.34 -21.68
C GLU A 132 5.48 13.02 -22.05
N PRO A 133 4.87 12.79 -23.23
CA PRO A 133 3.61 13.43 -23.61
C PRO A 133 2.41 13.06 -22.74
N LEU A 134 2.50 11.97 -21.97
CA LEU A 134 1.43 11.48 -21.10
C LEU A 134 1.46 12.14 -19.71
N ARG A 135 2.56 12.79 -19.32
CA ARG A 135 2.68 13.49 -18.03
C ARG A 135 1.59 14.55 -17.88
N GLY A 136 0.91 14.59 -16.73
CA GLY A 136 -0.16 15.56 -16.47
C GLY A 136 -1.49 15.28 -17.17
N ARG A 137 -1.61 14.16 -17.92
CA ARG A 137 -2.84 13.84 -18.67
C ARG A 137 -3.85 13.01 -17.89
N PHE A 138 -3.44 12.43 -16.76
CA PHE A 138 -4.34 11.66 -15.90
C PHE A 138 -5.21 12.61 -15.07
N LEU A 139 -6.49 12.63 -15.38
CA LEU A 139 -7.48 13.41 -14.66
C LEU A 139 -8.09 12.57 -13.52
N THR A 140 -8.15 13.15 -12.33
CA THR A 140 -8.82 12.54 -11.18
C THR A 140 -10.26 13.03 -11.07
N GLY A 141 -11.16 12.11 -10.72
CA GLY A 141 -12.54 12.44 -10.34
C GLY A 141 -12.67 12.88 -8.89
N ASN A 142 -11.59 12.76 -8.11
CA ASN A 142 -11.54 13.17 -6.73
C ASN A 142 -11.65 14.70 -6.62
N LYS A 143 -12.19 15.15 -5.50
CA LYS A 143 -12.44 16.57 -5.23
C LYS A 143 -11.90 16.88 -3.85
N GLU A 144 -11.30 18.06 -3.73
CA GLU A 144 -10.92 18.66 -2.46
C GLU A 144 -9.98 17.75 -1.64
N ARG A 145 -9.97 17.97 -0.32
CA ARG A 145 -9.13 17.29 0.64
C ARG A 145 -9.68 15.89 0.96
N GLN A 146 -8.84 14.89 0.85
CA GLN A 146 -9.12 13.54 1.35
C GLN A 146 -8.53 13.37 2.74
N VAL A 147 -9.21 12.55 3.56
CA VAL A 147 -8.83 12.31 4.95
C VAL A 147 -8.75 10.82 5.20
N VAL A 148 -7.61 10.37 5.75
CA VAL A 148 -7.40 9.01 6.22
C VAL A 148 -7.47 9.01 7.73
N HIS A 149 -8.36 8.19 8.28
CA HIS A 149 -8.55 8.00 9.72
C HIS A 149 -7.80 6.75 10.18
N PHE A 150 -7.10 6.81 11.30
CA PHE A 150 -6.36 5.69 11.88
C PHE A 150 -6.27 5.81 13.40
N GLY A 151 -6.01 4.70 14.09
CA GLY A 151 -5.96 4.65 15.56
C GLY A 151 -7.34 4.72 16.21
N GLY A 152 -7.40 4.39 17.51
CA GLY A 152 -8.65 4.29 18.24
C GLY A 152 -9.58 3.25 17.62
N GLU A 153 -10.75 3.68 17.12
CA GLU A 153 -11.72 2.81 16.44
C GLU A 153 -11.38 2.52 14.97
N PHE A 154 -10.39 3.23 14.40
CA PHE A 154 -10.03 3.12 12.97
C PHE A 154 -8.82 2.21 12.77
N ASP A 155 -9.08 0.97 12.36
CA ASP A 155 -8.08 -0.07 12.07
C ASP A 155 -7.46 0.06 10.65
N SER A 156 -6.82 1.20 10.39
CA SER A 156 -6.11 1.42 9.12
C SER A 156 -4.72 0.80 9.17
N HIS A 157 -4.53 -0.30 8.43
CA HIS A 157 -3.28 -1.03 8.34
C HIS A 157 -3.00 -1.54 6.92
N VAL A 158 -1.74 -1.89 6.68
CA VAL A 158 -1.30 -2.70 5.54
C VAL A 158 -0.93 -4.08 6.08
N GLU A 159 -1.48 -5.12 5.49
CA GLU A 159 -1.19 -6.50 5.83
C GLU A 159 -0.23 -7.09 4.79
N ILE A 160 0.86 -7.71 5.27
CA ILE A 160 1.96 -8.17 4.41
C ILE A 160 2.32 -9.60 4.76
N PRO A 161 2.31 -10.52 3.78
CA PRO A 161 2.85 -11.85 3.96
C PRO A 161 4.38 -11.81 3.89
N LEU A 162 5.04 -12.09 5.02
CA LEU A 162 6.49 -12.19 5.13
C LEU A 162 6.90 -13.66 5.12
N VAL A 163 7.92 -14.00 4.32
CA VAL A 163 8.54 -15.32 4.33
C VAL A 163 9.94 -15.19 4.93
N PRO A 164 10.27 -15.94 5.98
CA PRO A 164 11.63 -16.00 6.51
C PRO A 164 12.56 -16.58 5.45
N ILE A 165 13.71 -15.93 5.25
CA ILE A 165 14.79 -16.44 4.41
C ILE A 165 16.01 -16.70 5.28
N SER A 166 16.46 -17.96 5.29
CA SER A 166 17.65 -18.46 6.00
C SER A 166 18.93 -18.18 5.23
#